data_AF-A0A2A2IWA1-F1
#
_entry.id   AF-A0A2A2IWA1-F1
#
_cell.length_a   1.000
_cell.length_b   1.000
_cell.length_c   1.000
_cell.angle_alpha   90.00
_cell.angle_beta   90.00
_cell.angle_gamma   90.00
#
_symmetry.space_group_name_H-M   'P 1'
#
loop_
_entity.id
_entity.type
_entity.pdbx_description
1 polymer ?
#
loop_
_entity_poly.entity_id
_entity_poly.type
_entity_poly.pdbx_seq_one_letter_code
_entity_poly.pdbx_strand_id
1 'polypeptide(L)'
;MLRYLLLSLCLLLAACSQGPDSDRLQRDLQERLDQVFGAGSVNISELQRRGSASDAHADGNNVQRIVYFDAQLKLTSARNFSSWDSPGIATLISATGAGPRGIKGINSQGNALGDQLSVHGSLIYRRNGDDWDVLLPQGFSPSKAPELGEDTPQKRREMLISAISTALNLAPQGSNPRQIEIIRDEMTRTLASIQGRISRQENGFGIASGSTSGQYSRFAKAFSSQLREQGINMTPLTTEGGLENLELLRNGETTLALSQSDLSHQALVGSGPFTGDTPFTQLRALASLYPEPLHVLVLKGGPKSISELAGKRVNIGPAGSASQSTALAVLAAHGILREQLAMARELDLPESLKALRDGEVDAIVQVIGAPADAIRAASEDLELRLLPLKADAVRQVLEQVPGTFALQLPSGTYPRQQQPLATLAVSSVLLCDASLSTNEAKQLVTSLFAGNHQWLAAGSVQGAQLSVANARRGLSVPLHEGAIQALQTLSQGSGKQVD
;
A
#
# COMPACT_ATOMS: atom_id res chain seq x y z
N MET A 1 -79.44 3.58 -6.09
CA MET A 1 -78.37 2.62 -6.47
C MET A 1 -77.06 3.30 -6.90
N LEU A 2 -77.07 4.47 -7.55
CA LEU A 2 -75.84 5.13 -8.03
C LEU A 2 -74.89 5.63 -6.90
N ARG A 3 -75.42 6.00 -5.72
CA ARG A 3 -74.62 6.42 -4.54
C ARG A 3 -73.82 5.28 -3.89
N TYR A 4 -74.34 4.05 -3.91
CA TYR A 4 -73.65 2.88 -3.36
C TYR A 4 -72.58 2.33 -4.33
N LEU A 5 -72.77 2.51 -5.64
CA LEU A 5 -71.76 2.17 -6.64
C LEU A 5 -70.56 3.14 -6.60
N LEU A 6 -70.80 4.43 -6.32
CA LEU A 6 -69.74 5.42 -6.12
C LEU A 6 -68.97 5.22 -4.80
N LEU A 7 -69.64 4.80 -3.72
CA LEU A 7 -68.97 4.44 -2.46
C LEU A 7 -68.17 3.14 -2.55
N SER A 8 -68.62 2.13 -3.30
CA SER A 8 -67.83 0.90 -3.51
C SER A 8 -66.66 1.11 -4.48
N LEU A 9 -66.77 2.03 -5.45
CA LEU A 9 -65.67 2.40 -6.34
C LEU A 9 -64.61 3.25 -5.62
N CYS A 10 -65.01 4.10 -4.67
CA CYS A 10 -64.08 4.80 -3.78
C CYS A 10 -63.41 3.87 -2.75
N LEU A 11 -64.10 2.82 -2.27
CA LEU A 11 -63.52 1.81 -1.37
C LEU A 11 -62.57 0.83 -2.10
N LEU A 12 -62.74 0.61 -3.41
CA LEU A 12 -61.82 -0.18 -4.24
C LEU A 12 -60.59 0.61 -4.71
N LEU A 13 -60.63 1.95 -4.68
CA LEU A 13 -59.47 2.82 -4.94
C LEU A 13 -58.62 3.09 -3.68
N ALA A 14 -59.13 2.77 -2.49
CA ALA A 14 -58.39 2.91 -1.23
C ALA A 14 -57.42 1.74 -0.93
N ALA A 15 -57.33 0.73 -1.81
CA ALA A 15 -56.42 -0.41 -1.64
C ALA A 15 -54.98 -0.15 -2.14
N CYS A 16 -54.67 1.06 -2.64
CA CYS A 16 -53.35 1.40 -3.21
C CYS A 16 -52.26 1.81 -2.19
N SER A 17 -52.48 1.66 -0.89
CA SER A 17 -51.46 1.97 0.13
C SER A 17 -51.33 0.87 1.20
N GLN A 18 -50.90 -0.33 0.81
CA GLN A 18 -50.45 -1.35 1.78
C GLN A 18 -48.95 -1.22 2.10
N GLY A 19 -48.43 0.00 2.23
CA GLY A 19 -47.03 0.29 2.57
C GLY A 19 -46.94 1.68 3.25
N PRO A 20 -45.75 2.07 3.75
CA PRO A 20 -45.57 3.38 4.39
C PRO A 20 -45.95 4.52 3.44
N ASP A 21 -46.46 5.60 4.03
CA ASP A 21 -46.79 6.83 3.32
C ASP A 21 -45.54 7.59 2.87
N SER A 22 -45.75 8.62 2.04
CA SER A 22 -44.65 9.42 1.50
C SER A 22 -43.86 10.17 2.59
N ASP A 23 -44.51 10.57 3.69
CA ASP A 23 -43.87 11.33 4.76
C ASP A 23 -42.93 10.43 5.59
N ARG A 24 -43.34 9.19 5.86
CA ARG A 24 -42.47 8.19 6.48
C ARG A 24 -41.31 7.84 5.58
N LEU A 25 -41.58 7.59 4.28
CA LEU A 25 -40.55 7.32 3.29
C LEU A 25 -39.50 8.44 3.20
N GLN A 26 -39.93 9.69 3.22
CA GLN A 26 -39.03 10.85 3.18
C GLN A 26 -38.17 10.94 4.45
N ARG A 27 -38.75 10.73 5.63
CA ARG A 27 -38.00 10.71 6.90
C ARG A 27 -36.96 9.60 6.91
N ASP A 28 -37.36 8.37 6.61
CA ASP A 28 -36.46 7.22 6.65
C ASP A 28 -35.31 7.36 5.62
N LEU A 29 -35.60 7.91 4.44
CA LEU A 29 -34.59 8.17 3.42
C LEU A 29 -33.62 9.28 3.86
N GLN A 30 -34.13 10.36 4.48
CA GLN A 30 -33.29 11.46 4.98
C GLN A 30 -32.38 10.99 6.11
N GLU A 31 -32.92 10.24 7.09
CA GLU A 31 -32.14 9.66 8.19
C GLU A 31 -30.99 8.77 7.67
N ARG A 32 -31.23 8.00 6.61
CA ARG A 32 -30.19 7.19 5.97
C ARG A 32 -29.12 8.02 5.30
N LEU A 33 -29.51 9.06 4.56
CA LEU A 33 -28.56 9.97 3.93
C LEU A 33 -27.70 10.68 5.00
N ASP A 34 -28.31 11.10 6.10
CA ASP A 34 -27.64 11.74 7.23
C ASP A 34 -26.69 10.80 7.97
N GLN A 35 -27.11 9.55 8.22
CA GLN A 35 -26.28 8.53 8.86
C GLN A 35 -25.01 8.25 8.05
N VAL A 36 -25.13 8.27 6.74
CA VAL A 36 -24.10 7.81 5.82
C VAL A 36 -23.19 8.95 5.35
N PHE A 37 -23.73 10.15 5.17
CA PHE A 37 -23.02 11.31 4.63
C PHE A 37 -22.79 12.42 5.65
N GLY A 38 -23.27 12.26 6.89
CA GLY A 38 -23.31 13.30 7.91
C GLY A 38 -24.58 14.14 7.80
N ALA A 39 -25.13 14.53 8.94
CA ALA A 39 -26.39 15.25 9.03
C ALA A 39 -26.39 16.53 8.18
N GLY A 40 -27.36 16.64 7.28
CA GLY A 40 -27.58 17.82 6.45
C GLY A 40 -26.65 17.96 5.24
N SER A 41 -25.73 17.01 5.01
CA SER A 41 -24.79 17.01 3.88
C SER A 41 -25.46 16.75 2.52
N VAL A 42 -26.52 15.95 2.54
CA VAL A 42 -27.32 15.57 1.36
C VAL A 42 -28.79 15.67 1.74
N ASN A 43 -29.49 16.64 1.19
CA ASN A 43 -30.88 16.92 1.54
C ASN A 43 -31.83 16.50 0.44
N ILE A 44 -32.95 15.86 0.80
CA ILE A 44 -34.04 15.59 -0.12
C ILE A 44 -34.77 16.91 -0.40
N SER A 45 -34.70 17.36 -1.65
CA SER A 45 -35.39 18.57 -2.14
C SER A 45 -36.77 18.27 -2.74
N GLU A 46 -36.94 17.09 -3.32
CA GLU A 46 -38.22 16.59 -3.83
C GLU A 46 -38.25 15.06 -3.67
N LEU A 47 -39.40 14.50 -3.31
CA LEU A 47 -39.61 13.06 -3.24
C LEU A 47 -41.02 12.69 -3.71
N GLN A 48 -41.08 11.75 -4.65
CA GLN A 48 -42.32 11.21 -5.18
C GLN A 48 -42.34 9.68 -5.01
N ARG A 49 -43.24 9.19 -4.16
CA ARG A 49 -43.54 7.75 -4.05
C ARG A 49 -44.21 7.27 -5.35
N ARG A 50 -43.65 6.24 -5.98
CA ARG A 50 -44.11 5.70 -7.27
C ARG A 50 -45.03 4.49 -7.12
N GLY A 51 -44.92 3.78 -6.01
CA GLY A 51 -45.76 2.62 -5.71
C GLY A 51 -45.07 1.65 -4.76
N SER A 52 -45.70 0.50 -4.53
CA SER A 52 -45.13 -0.57 -3.71
C SER A 52 -45.46 -1.95 -4.27
N ALA A 53 -44.52 -2.89 -4.15
CA ALA A 53 -44.70 -4.30 -4.50
C ALA A 53 -44.50 -5.19 -3.27
N SER A 54 -45.03 -6.41 -3.29
CA SER A 54 -44.65 -7.45 -2.32
C SER A 54 -43.20 -7.84 -2.54
N ASP A 55 -42.43 -8.02 -1.47
CA ASP A 55 -41.08 -8.59 -1.56
C ASP A 55 -41.17 -10.12 -1.73
N ALA A 56 -40.61 -10.65 -2.82
CA ALA A 56 -40.60 -12.09 -3.11
C ALA A 56 -39.66 -12.88 -2.21
N HIS A 57 -38.77 -12.20 -1.47
CA HIS A 57 -37.81 -12.80 -0.53
C HIS A 57 -38.28 -12.77 0.93
N ALA A 58 -39.53 -12.39 1.19
CA ALA A 58 -40.08 -12.40 2.53
C ALA A 58 -40.26 -13.83 3.06
N ASP A 59 -39.70 -14.15 4.23
CA ASP A 59 -40.02 -15.38 4.96
C ASP A 59 -41.54 -15.49 5.16
N GLY A 60 -42.10 -16.68 4.98
CA GLY A 60 -43.56 -16.93 4.88
C GLY A 60 -44.44 -16.44 6.05
N ASN A 61 -43.85 -15.92 7.14
CA ASN A 61 -44.53 -15.35 8.30
C ASN A 61 -44.50 -13.81 8.36
N ASN A 62 -43.79 -13.10 7.46
CA ASN A 62 -43.60 -11.65 7.52
C ASN A 62 -44.16 -10.93 6.28
N VAL A 63 -44.93 -9.86 6.48
CA VAL A 63 -45.36 -8.98 5.37
C VAL A 63 -44.26 -7.97 5.08
N GLN A 64 -43.60 -8.10 3.92
CA GLN A 64 -42.59 -7.16 3.45
C GLN A 64 -43.01 -6.49 2.13
N ARG A 65 -42.67 -5.21 1.99
CA ARG A 65 -43.00 -4.37 0.84
C ARG A 65 -41.78 -3.64 0.32
N ILE A 66 -41.58 -3.67 -0.98
CA ILE A 66 -40.62 -2.82 -1.68
C ILE A 66 -41.36 -1.54 -2.08
N VAL A 67 -40.90 -0.38 -1.65
CA VAL A 67 -41.47 0.93 -1.96
C VAL A 67 -40.54 1.66 -2.92
N TYR A 68 -41.03 1.95 -4.11
CA TYR A 68 -40.29 2.64 -5.17
C TYR A 68 -40.51 4.15 -5.11
N PHE A 69 -39.47 4.93 -5.38
CA PHE A 69 -39.54 6.39 -5.36
C PHE A 69 -38.61 7.04 -6.37
N ASP A 70 -38.98 8.26 -6.75
CA ASP A 70 -38.11 9.22 -7.40
C ASP A 70 -37.78 10.34 -6.40
N ALA A 71 -36.50 10.71 -6.27
CA ALA A 71 -36.06 11.77 -5.39
C ALA A 71 -35.04 12.70 -6.06
N GLN A 72 -35.10 13.98 -5.71
CA GLN A 72 -34.07 14.97 -6.05
C GLN A 72 -33.30 15.31 -4.79
N LEU A 73 -32.00 15.02 -4.78
CA LEU A 73 -31.10 15.30 -3.67
C LEU A 73 -30.28 16.55 -3.98
N LYS A 74 -30.16 17.45 -3.02
CA LYS A 74 -29.33 18.65 -3.11
C LYS A 74 -28.13 18.52 -2.18
N LEU A 75 -26.93 18.69 -2.73
CA LEU A 75 -25.70 18.69 -1.94
C LEU A 75 -25.52 20.03 -1.23
N THR A 76 -25.21 19.99 0.06
CA THR A 76 -24.90 21.20 0.86
C THR A 76 -23.40 21.38 1.09
N SER A 77 -22.59 20.43 0.63
CA SER A 77 -21.12 20.49 0.63
C SER A 77 -20.57 19.81 -0.63
N ALA A 78 -19.40 20.24 -1.09
CA ALA A 78 -18.70 19.56 -2.19
C ALA A 78 -18.38 18.11 -1.80
N ARG A 79 -18.51 17.18 -2.74
CA ARG A 79 -18.34 15.74 -2.48
C ARG A 79 -17.79 15.00 -3.69
N ASN A 80 -16.82 14.13 -3.46
CA ASN A 80 -16.31 13.22 -4.48
C ASN A 80 -16.95 11.84 -4.32
N PHE A 81 -17.98 11.54 -5.13
CA PHE A 81 -18.63 10.22 -5.12
C PHE A 81 -17.79 9.11 -5.77
N SER A 82 -16.64 9.44 -6.37
CA SER A 82 -15.69 8.48 -6.94
C SER A 82 -14.55 8.09 -5.99
N SER A 83 -14.53 8.65 -4.77
CA SER A 83 -13.57 8.28 -3.72
C SER A 83 -13.81 6.86 -3.21
N TRP A 84 -12.72 6.14 -2.93
CA TRP A 84 -12.71 4.76 -2.45
C TRP A 84 -12.52 4.65 -0.93
N ASP A 85 -12.13 5.77 -0.30
CA ASP A 85 -11.75 5.91 1.11
C ASP A 85 -12.74 6.78 1.92
N SER A 86 -13.80 7.27 1.28
CA SER A 86 -14.90 8.00 1.92
C SER A 86 -16.25 7.58 1.34
N PRO A 87 -17.39 7.92 1.98
CA PRO A 87 -18.71 7.56 1.46
C PRO A 87 -18.92 8.01 -0.01
N GLY A 88 -18.91 7.05 -0.93
CA GLY A 88 -18.92 7.28 -2.38
C GLY A 88 -20.21 6.83 -3.06
N ILE A 89 -20.14 6.53 -4.36
CA ILE A 89 -21.30 6.13 -5.17
C ILE A 89 -21.94 4.82 -4.68
N ALA A 90 -21.13 3.84 -4.25
CA ALA A 90 -21.62 2.59 -3.67
C ALA A 90 -22.43 2.84 -2.40
N THR A 91 -21.99 3.81 -1.61
CA THR A 91 -22.62 4.23 -0.37
C THR A 91 -23.95 4.96 -0.62
N LEU A 92 -24.01 5.81 -1.67
CA LEU A 92 -25.25 6.45 -2.12
C LEU A 92 -26.27 5.44 -2.65
N ILE A 93 -25.80 4.46 -3.43
CA ILE A 93 -26.61 3.33 -3.91
C ILE A 93 -27.21 2.55 -2.74
N SER A 94 -26.42 2.24 -1.72
CA SER A 94 -26.87 1.52 -0.53
C SER A 94 -27.91 2.34 0.27
N ALA A 95 -27.65 3.62 0.50
CA ALA A 95 -28.54 4.49 1.27
C ALA A 95 -29.93 4.66 0.61
N THR A 96 -29.95 4.74 -0.73
CA THR A 96 -31.16 5.01 -1.52
C THR A 96 -31.83 3.75 -2.09
N GLY A 97 -31.15 2.60 -2.04
CA GLY A 97 -31.57 1.37 -2.71
C GLY A 97 -31.76 1.53 -4.23
N ALA A 98 -31.04 2.47 -4.84
CA ALA A 98 -31.06 2.70 -6.28
C ALA A 98 -30.18 1.69 -7.02
N GLY A 99 -30.60 1.24 -8.20
CA GLY A 99 -29.73 0.46 -9.09
C GLY A 99 -28.63 1.31 -9.72
N PRO A 100 -27.61 0.71 -10.38
CA PRO A 100 -26.52 1.46 -11.04
C PRO A 100 -26.97 2.48 -12.10
N ARG A 101 -28.18 2.30 -12.67
CA ARG A 101 -28.81 3.22 -13.64
C ARG A 101 -29.81 4.19 -13.00
N GLY A 102 -30.07 4.04 -11.70
CA GLY A 102 -31.05 4.81 -10.95
C GLY A 102 -30.52 6.15 -10.45
N ILE A 103 -29.21 6.42 -10.53
CA ILE A 103 -28.62 7.68 -10.06
C ILE A 103 -28.10 8.48 -11.25
N LYS A 104 -28.46 9.77 -11.32
CA LYS A 104 -27.98 10.74 -12.31
C LYS A 104 -27.46 12.00 -11.61
N GLY A 105 -26.56 12.72 -12.28
CA GLY A 105 -25.98 13.98 -11.78
C GLY A 105 -24.62 13.82 -11.09
N ILE A 106 -24.05 12.61 -11.06
CA ILE A 106 -22.73 12.35 -10.48
C ILE A 106 -21.64 12.79 -11.47
N ASN A 107 -20.69 13.60 -11.00
CA ASN A 107 -19.53 14.03 -11.78
C ASN A 107 -18.27 13.24 -11.34
N SER A 108 -17.52 12.70 -12.30
CA SER A 108 -16.30 11.92 -12.05
C SER A 108 -15.15 12.73 -11.44
N GLN A 109 -15.20 14.06 -11.55
CA GLN A 109 -14.26 14.98 -10.90
C GLN A 109 -14.76 15.49 -9.53
N GLY A 110 -15.91 14.98 -9.07
CA GLY A 110 -16.59 15.43 -7.87
C GLY A 110 -17.70 16.44 -8.17
N ASN A 111 -18.66 16.50 -7.25
CA ASN A 111 -19.82 17.40 -7.29
C ASN A 111 -19.62 18.59 -6.35
N ALA A 112 -20.08 19.76 -6.75
CA ALA A 112 -19.97 21.00 -6.00
C ALA A 112 -21.14 21.18 -5.01
N LEU A 113 -20.99 22.14 -4.08
CA LEU A 113 -22.09 22.60 -3.24
C LEU A 113 -23.23 23.12 -4.12
N GLY A 114 -24.45 22.67 -3.87
CA GLY A 114 -25.65 23.07 -4.60
C GLY A 114 -26.00 22.17 -5.78
N ASP A 115 -25.12 21.26 -6.20
CA ASP A 115 -25.43 20.27 -7.24
C ASP A 115 -26.64 19.42 -6.86
N GLN A 116 -27.42 19.04 -7.87
CA GLN A 116 -28.59 18.18 -7.73
C GLN A 116 -28.34 16.79 -8.30
N LEU A 117 -28.76 15.77 -7.57
CA LEU A 117 -28.72 14.37 -7.97
C LEU A 117 -30.14 13.84 -8.09
N SER A 118 -30.43 13.17 -9.19
CA SER A 118 -31.71 12.49 -9.37
C SER A 118 -31.56 11.01 -9.05
N VAL A 119 -32.45 10.50 -8.22
CA VAL A 119 -32.41 9.13 -7.71
C VAL A 119 -33.74 8.44 -7.98
N HIS A 120 -33.69 7.32 -8.70
CA HIS A 120 -34.75 6.33 -8.80
C HIS A 120 -34.35 5.14 -7.90
N GLY A 121 -34.98 5.06 -6.73
CA GLY A 121 -34.59 4.18 -5.64
C GLY A 121 -35.73 3.30 -5.13
N SER A 122 -35.39 2.42 -4.19
CA SER A 122 -36.37 1.62 -3.48
C SER A 122 -35.94 1.34 -2.05
N LEU A 123 -36.90 1.34 -1.12
CA LEU A 123 -36.68 0.88 0.26
C LEU A 123 -37.57 -0.31 0.55
N ILE A 124 -37.04 -1.29 1.29
CA ILE A 124 -37.81 -2.46 1.73
C ILE A 124 -38.34 -2.16 3.14
N TYR A 125 -39.60 -2.49 3.39
CA TYR A 125 -40.27 -2.29 4.66
C TYR A 125 -40.87 -3.59 5.15
N ARG A 126 -40.77 -3.84 6.46
CA ARG A 126 -41.46 -4.94 7.15
C ARG A 126 -42.59 -4.37 7.98
N ARG A 127 -43.76 -4.99 7.89
CA ARG A 127 -44.90 -4.61 8.71
C ARG A 127 -44.67 -5.04 10.16
N ASN A 128 -44.83 -4.12 11.10
CA ASN A 128 -44.76 -4.36 12.53
C ASN A 128 -46.03 -3.78 13.19
N GLY A 129 -47.03 -4.63 13.38
CA GLY A 129 -48.38 -4.19 13.77
C GLY A 129 -49.03 -3.31 12.70
N ASP A 130 -49.36 -2.08 13.07
CA ASP A 130 -49.89 -1.05 12.17
C ASP A 130 -48.81 -0.12 11.58
N ASP A 131 -47.53 -0.28 11.98
CA ASP A 131 -46.40 0.52 11.48
C ASP A 131 -45.51 -0.28 10.51
N TRP A 132 -44.58 0.42 9.87
CA TRP A 132 -43.62 -0.13 8.90
C TRP A 132 -42.19 0.17 9.33
N ASP A 133 -41.43 -0.88 9.61
CA ASP A 133 -40.00 -0.79 9.90
C ASP A 133 -39.21 -0.90 8.61
N VAL A 134 -38.35 0.09 8.34
CA VAL A 134 -37.49 0.05 7.16
C VAL A 134 -36.42 -1.04 7.33
N LEU A 135 -36.41 -2.00 6.43
CA LEU A 135 -35.36 -3.00 6.34
C LEU A 135 -34.18 -2.39 5.58
N LEU A 136 -32.97 -2.60 6.10
CA LEU A 136 -31.76 -2.28 5.37
C LEU A 136 -31.75 -3.11 4.08
N PRO A 137 -31.67 -2.50 2.88
CA PRO A 137 -31.28 -3.26 1.71
C PRO A 137 -29.93 -3.87 2.05
N GLN A 138 -29.78 -5.16 1.78
CA GLN A 138 -28.46 -5.74 1.68
C GLN A 138 -27.80 -5.07 0.47
N GLY A 139 -27.17 -3.90 0.70
CA GLY A 139 -26.27 -3.32 -0.28
C GLY A 139 -25.31 -4.42 -0.71
N PHE A 140 -24.99 -4.50 -2.00
CA PHE A 140 -24.24 -5.60 -2.64
C PHE A 140 -23.44 -6.42 -1.63
N SER A 141 -24.08 -7.48 -1.12
CA SER A 141 -23.37 -8.50 -0.37
C SER A 141 -22.68 -9.30 -1.45
N PRO A 142 -21.33 -9.27 -1.57
CA PRO A 142 -20.66 -10.25 -2.41
C PRO A 142 -21.20 -11.62 -1.99
N SER A 143 -21.55 -12.47 -2.96
CA SER A 143 -21.99 -13.83 -2.69
C SER A 143 -21.05 -14.41 -1.65
N LYS A 144 -21.57 -14.67 -0.44
CA LYS A 144 -20.75 -15.18 0.64
C LYS A 144 -20.14 -16.47 0.11
N ALA A 145 -18.82 -16.50 -0.04
CA ALA A 145 -18.14 -17.71 -0.48
C ALA A 145 -18.59 -18.85 0.45
N PRO A 146 -18.93 -20.04 -0.07
CA PRO A 146 -19.32 -21.15 0.78
C PRO A 146 -18.27 -21.36 1.87
N GLU A 147 -18.68 -21.31 3.14
CA GLU A 147 -17.77 -21.62 4.25
C GLU A 147 -17.41 -23.10 4.15
N LEU A 148 -16.14 -23.39 3.88
CA LEU A 148 -15.61 -24.76 3.90
C LEU A 148 -15.56 -25.22 5.36
N GLY A 149 -16.63 -25.89 5.81
CA GLY A 149 -16.76 -26.39 7.18
C GLY A 149 -15.67 -27.37 7.61
N GLU A 150 -15.50 -27.52 8.92
CA GLU A 150 -14.59 -28.48 9.56
C GLU A 150 -15.08 -29.93 9.34
N ASP A 151 -14.65 -30.55 8.25
CA ASP A 151 -14.97 -31.95 7.96
C ASP A 151 -13.73 -32.72 7.44
N THR A 152 -13.79 -34.05 7.44
CA THR A 152 -12.64 -34.96 7.18
C THR A 152 -11.88 -34.65 5.87
N PRO A 153 -10.57 -34.97 5.74
CA PRO A 153 -9.75 -34.60 4.57
C PRO A 153 -10.32 -35.06 3.21
N GLN A 154 -11.03 -36.20 3.18
CA GLN A 154 -11.64 -36.74 1.97
C GLN A 154 -12.87 -35.94 1.54
N LYS A 155 -13.78 -35.62 2.46
CA LYS A 155 -14.92 -34.73 2.19
C LYS A 155 -14.48 -33.34 1.76
N ARG A 156 -13.42 -32.78 2.37
CA ARG A 156 -12.86 -31.47 1.95
C ARG A 156 -12.37 -31.48 0.50
N ARG A 157 -11.73 -32.56 0.07
CA ARG A 157 -11.29 -32.72 -1.32
C ARG A 157 -12.47 -32.78 -2.29
N GLU A 158 -13.49 -33.57 -1.96
CA GLU A 158 -14.71 -33.71 -2.78
C GLU A 158 -15.47 -32.38 -2.88
N MET A 159 -15.60 -31.64 -1.77
CA MET A 159 -16.19 -30.30 -1.77
C MET A 159 -15.41 -29.30 -2.62
N LEU A 160 -14.07 -29.30 -2.56
CA LEU A 160 -13.22 -28.44 -3.39
C LEU A 160 -13.36 -28.77 -4.88
N ILE A 161 -13.35 -30.07 -5.24
CA ILE A 161 -13.58 -30.51 -6.62
C ILE A 161 -14.97 -30.06 -7.10
N SER A 162 -16.00 -30.21 -6.26
CA SER A 162 -17.35 -29.78 -6.58
C SER A 162 -17.44 -28.26 -6.77
N ALA A 163 -16.81 -27.47 -5.91
CA ALA A 163 -16.76 -26.01 -6.02
C ALA A 163 -16.03 -25.56 -7.30
N ILE A 164 -14.88 -26.16 -7.61
CA ILE A 164 -14.13 -25.91 -8.85
C ILE A 164 -14.95 -26.30 -10.08
N SER A 165 -15.59 -27.48 -10.05
CA SER A 165 -16.46 -27.95 -11.13
C SER A 165 -17.66 -27.02 -11.33
N THR A 166 -18.25 -26.52 -10.24
CA THR A 166 -19.32 -25.53 -10.28
C THR A 166 -18.84 -24.23 -10.92
N ALA A 167 -17.67 -23.72 -10.50
CA ALA A 167 -17.08 -22.51 -11.07
C ALA A 167 -16.78 -22.65 -12.57
N LEU A 168 -16.25 -23.79 -13.01
CA LEU A 168 -16.03 -24.11 -14.42
C LEU A 168 -17.35 -24.19 -15.21
N ASN A 169 -18.41 -24.69 -14.58
CA ASN A 169 -19.73 -24.84 -15.18
C ASN A 169 -20.58 -23.56 -15.15
N LEU A 170 -20.11 -22.46 -14.53
CA LEU A 170 -20.78 -21.15 -14.59
C LEU A 170 -20.80 -20.56 -16.01
N ALA A 171 -19.97 -21.06 -16.92
CA ALA A 171 -20.01 -20.77 -18.36
C ALA A 171 -20.28 -22.06 -19.16
N PRO A 172 -21.52 -22.58 -19.20
CA PRO A 172 -21.86 -23.78 -19.97
C PRO A 172 -21.64 -23.59 -21.48
N GLN A 173 -21.66 -24.69 -22.25
CA GLN A 173 -21.51 -24.62 -23.71
C GLN A 173 -22.55 -23.66 -24.32
N GLY A 174 -22.07 -22.64 -25.05
CA GLY A 174 -22.86 -21.52 -25.57
C GLY A 174 -22.66 -20.17 -24.84
N SER A 175 -21.81 -20.13 -23.81
CA SER A 175 -21.50 -18.91 -23.05
C SER A 175 -20.68 -17.88 -23.84
N ASN A 176 -20.81 -16.61 -23.46
CA ASN A 176 -20.03 -15.50 -24.03
C ASN A 176 -18.52 -15.81 -23.89
N PRO A 177 -17.72 -15.74 -24.97
CA PRO A 177 -16.26 -15.95 -24.92
C PRO A 177 -15.55 -15.18 -23.79
N ARG A 178 -16.02 -13.96 -23.46
CA ARG A 178 -15.47 -13.17 -22.35
C ARG A 178 -15.68 -13.80 -20.98
N GLN A 179 -16.80 -14.49 -20.75
CA GLN A 179 -17.06 -15.16 -19.46
C GLN A 179 -16.15 -16.37 -19.29
N ILE A 180 -15.94 -17.14 -20.36
CA ILE A 180 -15.01 -18.27 -20.38
C ILE A 180 -13.58 -17.78 -20.12
N GLU A 181 -13.19 -16.65 -20.71
CA GLU A 181 -11.87 -16.04 -20.52
C GLU A 181 -11.68 -15.56 -19.08
N ILE A 182 -12.66 -14.89 -18.47
CA ILE A 182 -12.62 -14.48 -17.06
C ILE A 182 -12.43 -15.68 -16.13
N ILE A 183 -13.22 -16.75 -16.30
CA ILE A 183 -13.10 -17.97 -15.48
C ILE A 183 -11.72 -18.60 -15.66
N ARG A 184 -11.23 -18.68 -16.90
CA ARG A 184 -9.90 -19.22 -17.21
C ARG A 184 -8.79 -18.39 -16.56
N ASP A 185 -8.84 -17.07 -16.66
CA ASP A 185 -7.83 -16.18 -16.09
C ASP A 185 -7.78 -16.32 -14.57
N GLU A 186 -8.95 -16.35 -13.92
CA GLU A 186 -9.03 -16.48 -12.46
C GLU A 186 -8.56 -17.85 -11.97
N MET A 187 -8.91 -18.91 -12.68
CA MET A 187 -8.44 -20.26 -12.36
C MET A 187 -6.95 -20.42 -12.58
N THR A 188 -6.42 -19.87 -13.67
CA THR A 188 -4.98 -19.86 -13.95
C THR A 188 -4.23 -19.11 -12.85
N ARG A 189 -4.71 -17.92 -12.45
CA ARG A 189 -4.13 -17.15 -11.33
C ARG A 189 -4.20 -17.88 -10.00
N THR A 190 -5.35 -18.51 -9.71
CA THR A 190 -5.55 -19.29 -8.48
C THR A 190 -4.61 -20.49 -8.42
N LEU A 191 -4.51 -21.26 -9.51
CA LEU A 191 -3.62 -22.42 -9.58
C LEU A 191 -2.15 -22.01 -9.44
N ALA A 192 -1.73 -20.97 -10.16
CA ALA A 192 -0.37 -20.43 -10.06
C ALA A 192 -0.07 -19.93 -8.64
N SER A 193 -1.01 -19.27 -7.98
CA SER A 193 -0.89 -18.84 -6.58
C SER A 193 -0.76 -20.03 -5.62
N ILE A 194 -1.57 -21.08 -5.79
CA ILE A 194 -1.48 -22.31 -4.98
C ILE A 194 -0.11 -22.99 -5.18
N GLN A 195 0.31 -23.20 -6.43
CA GLN A 195 1.60 -23.81 -6.75
C GLN A 195 2.77 -23.00 -6.20
N GLY A 196 2.72 -21.67 -6.35
CA GLY A 196 3.73 -20.76 -5.81
C GLY A 196 3.83 -20.84 -4.28
N ARG A 197 2.69 -20.89 -3.58
CA ARG A 197 2.65 -21.02 -2.11
C ARG A 197 3.18 -22.37 -1.63
N ILE A 198 2.80 -23.46 -2.29
CA ILE A 198 3.34 -24.81 -1.98
C ILE A 198 4.86 -24.81 -2.19
N SER A 199 5.32 -24.30 -3.34
CA SER A 199 6.75 -24.21 -3.64
C SER A 199 7.51 -23.39 -2.58
N ARG A 200 6.98 -22.25 -2.12
CA ARG A 200 7.62 -21.46 -1.05
C ARG A 200 7.56 -22.13 0.32
N GLN A 201 6.52 -22.91 0.59
CA GLN A 201 6.45 -23.72 1.80
C GLN A 201 7.52 -24.83 1.80
N GLU A 202 7.76 -25.45 0.65
CA GLU A 202 8.75 -26.53 0.48
C GLU A 202 10.19 -26.00 0.37
N ASN A 203 10.40 -24.96 -0.44
CA ASN A 203 11.71 -24.47 -0.86
C ASN A 203 12.12 -23.14 -0.19
N GLY A 204 11.19 -22.46 0.48
CA GLY A 204 11.44 -21.18 1.13
C GLY A 204 11.30 -19.95 0.22
N PHE A 205 11.71 -18.80 0.75
CA PHE A 205 11.68 -17.50 0.08
C PHE A 205 13.07 -17.12 -0.44
N GLY A 206 13.20 -16.86 -1.74
CA GLY A 206 14.36 -16.14 -2.27
C GLY A 206 14.33 -14.68 -1.81
N ILE A 207 15.47 -14.15 -1.36
CA ILE A 207 15.65 -12.72 -1.05
C ILE A 207 16.84 -12.15 -1.80
N ALA A 208 16.58 -11.32 -2.80
CA ALA A 208 17.62 -10.57 -3.50
C ALA A 208 18.20 -9.51 -2.58
N SER A 209 19.51 -9.55 -2.38
CA SER A 209 20.18 -8.81 -1.31
C SER A 209 21.25 -7.86 -1.83
N GLY A 210 22.50 -8.27 -1.97
CA GLY A 210 23.56 -7.41 -2.48
C GLY A 210 24.88 -8.15 -2.47
N SER A 211 25.96 -7.41 -2.68
CA SER A 211 27.29 -8.00 -2.77
C SER A 211 27.62 -8.81 -1.52
N THR A 212 28.44 -9.86 -1.67
CA THR A 212 28.71 -10.83 -0.59
C THR A 212 29.11 -10.18 0.73
N SER A 213 29.87 -9.09 0.67
CA SER A 213 30.38 -8.32 1.81
C SER A 213 29.54 -7.07 2.15
N GLY A 214 28.41 -6.84 1.48
CA GLY A 214 27.52 -5.69 1.68
C GLY A 214 26.57 -5.83 2.89
N GLN A 215 25.98 -4.71 3.31
CA GLN A 215 25.03 -4.65 4.43
C GLN A 215 23.75 -5.45 4.14
N TYR A 216 23.25 -5.42 2.90
CA TYR A 216 22.08 -6.19 2.46
C TYR A 216 22.31 -7.70 2.60
N SER A 217 23.44 -8.22 2.12
CA SER A 217 23.82 -9.64 2.27
C SER A 217 23.94 -10.05 3.74
N ARG A 218 24.58 -9.23 4.59
CA ARG A 218 24.67 -9.50 6.04
C ARG A 218 23.30 -9.53 6.72
N PHE A 219 22.45 -8.54 6.42
CA PHE A 219 21.08 -8.50 6.92
C PHE A 219 20.28 -9.74 6.47
N ALA A 220 20.28 -10.06 5.18
CA ALA A 220 19.52 -11.18 4.64
C ALA A 220 19.97 -12.53 5.21
N LYS A 221 21.28 -12.74 5.41
CA LYS A 221 21.83 -13.94 6.06
C LYS A 221 21.41 -14.04 7.52
N ALA A 222 21.51 -12.94 8.27
CA ALA A 222 21.09 -12.88 9.68
C ALA A 222 19.57 -13.07 9.83
N PHE A 223 18.78 -12.57 8.87
CA PHE A 223 17.34 -12.78 8.87
C PHE A 223 16.99 -14.23 8.55
N SER A 224 17.61 -14.80 7.51
CA SER A 224 17.45 -16.20 7.13
C SER A 224 17.79 -17.17 8.27
N SER A 225 18.90 -16.94 8.99
CA SER A 225 19.29 -17.82 10.11
C SER A 225 18.26 -17.81 11.23
N GLN A 226 17.68 -16.66 11.53
CA GLN A 226 16.71 -16.51 12.61
C GLN A 226 15.31 -16.99 12.23
N LEU A 227 14.92 -16.85 10.96
CA LEU A 227 13.67 -17.41 10.44
C LEU A 227 13.67 -18.94 10.37
N ARG A 228 14.85 -19.54 10.16
CA ARG A 228 15.00 -21.00 10.14
C ARG A 228 14.57 -21.62 11.47
N GLU A 229 14.84 -20.96 12.59
CA GLU A 229 14.38 -21.39 13.93
C GLU A 229 12.85 -21.37 14.07
N GLN A 230 12.16 -20.60 13.22
CA GLN A 230 10.70 -20.48 13.16
C GLN A 230 10.08 -21.37 12.07
N GLY A 231 10.87 -22.25 11.43
CA GLY A 231 10.43 -23.12 10.35
C GLY A 231 10.20 -22.40 9.01
N ILE A 232 10.70 -21.17 8.85
CA ILE A 232 10.61 -20.41 7.61
C ILE A 232 11.97 -20.47 6.89
N ASN A 233 12.00 -21.13 5.74
CA ASN A 233 13.20 -21.18 4.92
C ASN A 233 13.34 -19.90 4.09
N MET A 234 14.53 -19.32 4.08
CA MET A 234 14.85 -18.14 3.27
C MET A 234 16.26 -18.29 2.71
N THR A 235 16.43 -17.97 1.43
CA THR A 235 17.69 -18.10 0.70
C THR A 235 18.13 -16.72 0.21
N PRO A 236 19.17 -16.12 0.85
CA PRO A 236 19.78 -14.89 0.37
C PRO A 236 20.46 -15.10 -0.99
N LEU A 237 20.12 -14.26 -1.96
CA LEU A 237 20.77 -14.19 -3.27
C LEU A 237 21.81 -13.07 -3.27
N THR A 238 23.02 -13.39 -3.72
CA THR A 238 24.06 -12.38 -3.98
C THR A 238 23.72 -11.67 -5.29
N THR A 239 23.78 -10.34 -5.25
CA THR A 239 23.47 -9.44 -6.38
C THR A 239 24.39 -8.22 -6.33
N GLU A 240 24.30 -7.34 -7.31
CA GLU A 240 24.96 -6.04 -7.37
C GLU A 240 24.22 -4.95 -6.57
N GLY A 241 23.02 -5.24 -6.06
CA GLY A 241 22.27 -4.40 -5.13
C GLY A 241 20.88 -4.02 -5.61
N GLY A 242 20.38 -2.87 -5.15
CA GLY A 242 18.95 -2.51 -5.22
C GLY A 242 18.34 -2.48 -6.63
N LEU A 243 19.11 -2.14 -7.66
CA LEU A 243 18.62 -2.10 -9.04
C LEU A 243 18.35 -3.51 -9.56
N GLU A 244 19.37 -4.37 -9.55
CA GLU A 244 19.23 -5.80 -9.91
C GLU A 244 18.18 -6.49 -9.03
N ASN A 245 18.12 -6.18 -7.74
CA ASN A 245 17.11 -6.76 -6.85
C ASN A 245 15.68 -6.45 -7.28
N LEU A 246 15.42 -5.23 -7.78
CA LEU A 246 14.12 -4.81 -8.27
C LEU A 246 13.80 -5.46 -9.63
N GLU A 247 14.79 -5.67 -10.48
CA GLU A 247 14.67 -6.41 -11.75
C GLU A 247 14.32 -7.89 -11.49
N LEU A 248 15.08 -8.56 -10.62
CA LEU A 248 14.81 -9.95 -10.21
C LEU A 248 13.41 -10.10 -9.59
N LEU A 249 12.99 -9.13 -8.77
CA LEU A 249 11.66 -9.16 -8.16
C LEU A 249 10.57 -8.96 -9.22
N ARG A 250 10.77 -8.02 -10.15
CA ARG A 250 9.85 -7.75 -11.26
C ARG A 250 9.68 -8.94 -12.18
N ASN A 251 10.76 -9.67 -12.46
CA ASN A 251 10.76 -10.85 -13.32
C ASN A 251 10.23 -12.11 -12.63
N GLY A 252 9.95 -12.04 -11.31
CA GLY A 252 9.54 -13.19 -10.51
C GLY A 252 10.66 -14.19 -10.24
N GLU A 253 11.93 -13.81 -10.44
CA GLU A 253 13.12 -14.62 -10.19
C GLU A 253 13.44 -14.70 -8.68
N THR A 254 12.95 -13.73 -7.91
CA THR A 254 12.95 -13.74 -6.44
C THR A 254 11.58 -13.40 -5.90
N THR A 255 11.27 -13.84 -4.67
CA THR A 255 10.02 -13.48 -3.98
C THR A 255 10.15 -12.18 -3.19
N LEU A 256 11.35 -11.95 -2.64
CA LEU A 256 11.66 -10.81 -1.80
C LEU A 256 12.89 -10.08 -2.35
N ALA A 257 12.95 -8.78 -2.10
CA ALA A 257 14.08 -7.95 -2.47
C ALA A 257 14.37 -6.89 -1.41
N LEU A 258 15.64 -6.54 -1.25
CA LEU A 258 16.07 -5.35 -0.51
C LEU A 258 16.34 -4.21 -1.49
N SER A 259 15.82 -3.03 -1.24
CA SER A 259 16.16 -1.86 -2.03
C SER A 259 16.02 -0.57 -1.24
N GLN A 260 16.62 0.50 -1.73
CA GLN A 260 16.48 1.84 -1.16
C GLN A 260 15.09 2.38 -1.50
N SER A 261 14.47 3.14 -0.59
CA SER A 261 13.11 3.67 -0.78
C SER A 261 12.98 4.58 -2.01
N ASP A 262 13.97 5.42 -2.29
CA ASP A 262 14.02 6.27 -3.49
C ASP A 262 14.05 5.44 -4.79
N LEU A 263 14.90 4.41 -4.87
CA LEU A 263 14.94 3.50 -6.02
C LEU A 263 13.64 2.73 -6.19
N SER A 264 13.06 2.29 -5.08
CA SER A 264 11.78 1.57 -5.07
C SER A 264 10.66 2.44 -5.64
N HIS A 265 10.67 3.74 -5.34
CA HIS A 265 9.74 4.69 -5.94
C HIS A 265 9.96 4.82 -7.44
N GLN A 266 11.22 4.97 -7.87
CA GLN A 266 11.57 5.07 -9.29
C GLN A 266 11.10 3.84 -10.07
N ALA A 267 11.23 2.63 -9.51
CA ALA A 267 10.69 1.40 -10.09
C ALA A 267 9.16 1.39 -10.17
N LEU A 268 8.48 1.84 -9.10
CA LEU A 268 7.02 1.89 -9.02
C LEU A 268 6.43 2.76 -10.13
N VAL A 269 7.07 3.90 -10.44
CA VAL A 269 6.56 4.89 -11.41
C VAL A 269 7.23 4.83 -12.78
N GLY A 270 8.27 4.01 -12.96
CA GLY A 270 9.00 3.89 -14.23
C GLY A 270 9.85 5.12 -14.56
N SER A 271 10.67 5.57 -13.62
CA SER A 271 11.56 6.74 -13.79
C SER A 271 13.01 6.41 -13.40
N GLY A 272 13.93 7.37 -13.61
CA GLY A 272 15.34 7.17 -13.28
C GLY A 272 15.94 6.03 -14.11
N PRO A 273 16.60 5.04 -13.49
CA PRO A 273 17.13 3.86 -14.19
C PRO A 273 16.07 3.02 -14.91
N PHE A 274 14.80 3.12 -14.50
CA PHE A 274 13.67 2.38 -15.09
C PHE A 274 12.95 3.17 -16.19
N THR A 275 13.54 4.26 -16.68
CA THR A 275 12.96 5.06 -17.77
C THR A 275 12.91 4.22 -19.05
N GLY A 276 11.70 4.06 -19.60
CA GLY A 276 11.45 3.21 -20.77
C GLY A 276 10.85 1.85 -20.40
N ASP A 277 10.91 1.46 -19.14
CA ASP A 277 10.22 0.28 -18.65
C ASP A 277 8.75 0.58 -18.33
N THR A 278 7.91 -0.46 -18.33
CA THR A 278 6.56 -0.33 -17.75
C THR A 278 6.69 -0.09 -16.24
N PRO A 279 5.94 0.86 -15.64
CA PRO A 279 5.95 1.08 -14.19
C PRO A 279 5.63 -0.20 -13.41
N PHE A 280 6.39 -0.51 -12.35
CA PHE A 280 6.17 -1.73 -11.55
C PHE A 280 5.07 -1.52 -10.50
N THR A 281 3.82 -1.34 -10.96
CA THR A 281 2.66 -1.01 -10.10
C THR A 281 2.30 -2.09 -9.08
N GLN A 282 2.82 -3.31 -9.23
CA GLN A 282 2.63 -4.42 -8.30
C GLN A 282 3.66 -4.44 -7.16
N LEU A 283 4.67 -3.57 -7.18
CA LEU A 283 5.66 -3.48 -6.10
C LEU A 283 4.98 -3.11 -4.77
N ARG A 284 5.30 -3.86 -3.71
CA ARG A 284 4.82 -3.62 -2.35
C ARG A 284 5.98 -3.62 -1.35
N ALA A 285 5.88 -2.78 -0.33
CA ALA A 285 6.74 -2.85 0.84
C ALA A 285 6.16 -3.79 1.90
N LEU A 286 7.03 -4.58 2.52
CA LEU A 286 6.74 -5.30 3.76
C LEU A 286 7.10 -4.45 4.99
N ALA A 287 8.26 -3.79 4.97
CA ALA A 287 8.68 -2.86 6.02
C ALA A 287 9.86 -2.00 5.57
N SER A 288 9.93 -0.78 6.11
CA SER A 288 11.19 -0.06 6.26
C SER A 288 12.03 -0.74 7.35
N LEU A 289 13.32 -0.94 7.07
CA LEU A 289 14.22 -1.71 7.92
C LEU A 289 15.09 -0.79 8.78
N TYR A 290 15.99 -0.06 8.13
CA TYR A 290 16.95 0.82 8.78
C TYR A 290 17.29 2.01 7.87
N PRO A 291 17.75 3.14 8.45
CA PRO A 291 18.12 4.30 7.66
C PRO A 291 19.46 4.09 6.96
N GLU A 292 19.56 4.63 5.75
CA GLU A 292 20.80 4.78 5.00
C GLU A 292 21.08 6.26 4.81
N PRO A 293 21.80 6.91 5.74
CA PRO A 293 22.15 8.31 5.61
C PRO A 293 23.10 8.57 4.44
N LEU A 294 22.96 9.77 3.87
CA LEU A 294 23.94 10.30 2.93
C LEU A 294 25.17 10.80 3.68
N HIS A 295 26.33 10.32 3.24
CA HIS A 295 27.65 10.69 3.72
C HIS A 295 28.37 11.46 2.61
N VAL A 296 28.90 12.63 2.96
CA VAL A 296 29.86 13.35 2.11
C VAL A 296 31.19 13.36 2.82
N LEU A 297 32.10 12.50 2.37
CA LEU A 297 33.41 12.27 2.97
C LEU A 297 34.48 13.05 2.21
N VAL A 298 35.35 13.71 2.97
CA VAL A 298 36.55 14.39 2.45
C VAL A 298 37.72 14.14 3.41
N LEU A 299 38.94 14.32 2.94
CA LEU A 299 40.09 14.45 3.84
C LEU A 299 40.00 15.77 4.63
N LYS A 300 40.53 15.81 5.85
CA LYS A 300 40.50 16.99 6.74
C LYS A 300 41.11 18.26 6.11
N GLY A 301 42.11 18.11 5.24
CA GLY A 301 42.71 19.20 4.46
C GLY A 301 41.94 19.61 3.20
N GLY A 302 40.89 18.86 2.84
CA GLY A 302 40.06 19.10 1.66
C GLY A 302 38.91 20.10 1.90
N PRO A 303 37.87 20.04 1.03
CA PRO A 303 36.71 20.93 1.11
C PRO A 303 36.07 20.98 2.50
N LYS A 304 35.51 22.13 2.87
CA LYS A 304 34.83 22.34 4.17
C LYS A 304 33.32 22.40 4.05
N SER A 305 32.78 22.48 2.84
CA SER A 305 31.35 22.56 2.57
C SER A 305 31.01 21.91 1.24
N ILE A 306 29.74 21.52 1.04
CA ILE A 306 29.28 20.94 -0.23
C ILE A 306 29.50 21.91 -1.40
N SER A 307 29.31 23.22 -1.18
CA SER A 307 29.50 24.24 -2.21
C SER A 307 30.95 24.31 -2.74
N GLU A 308 31.94 23.89 -1.96
CA GLU A 308 33.36 23.82 -2.38
C GLU A 308 33.67 22.59 -3.26
N LEU A 309 32.69 21.72 -3.51
CA LEU A 309 32.85 20.58 -4.43
C LEU A 309 32.76 20.98 -5.91
N ALA A 310 32.32 22.20 -6.22
CA ALA A 310 32.38 22.73 -7.57
C ALA A 310 33.84 22.76 -8.07
N GLY A 311 34.09 22.21 -9.25
CA GLY A 311 35.43 22.06 -9.82
C GLY A 311 36.32 21.04 -9.11
N LYS A 312 35.75 20.15 -8.26
CA LYS A 312 36.48 19.05 -7.61
C LYS A 312 36.23 17.71 -8.31
N ARG A 313 37.09 16.74 -8.00
CA ARG A 313 36.94 15.34 -8.41
C ARG A 313 36.11 14.65 -7.34
N VAL A 314 34.91 14.22 -7.68
CA VAL A 314 33.96 13.67 -6.69
C VAL A 314 33.54 12.28 -7.15
N ASN A 315 33.63 11.31 -6.25
CA ASN A 315 32.94 10.05 -6.44
C ASN A 315 31.46 10.23 -6.11
N ILE A 316 30.59 9.99 -7.08
CA ILE A 316 29.13 10.10 -6.95
C ILE A 316 28.47 8.73 -6.74
N GLY A 317 29.25 7.66 -6.54
CA GLY A 317 28.76 6.30 -6.36
C GLY A 317 28.56 5.53 -7.67
N PRO A 318 28.31 4.21 -7.60
CA PRO A 318 28.23 3.35 -8.77
C PRO A 318 27.18 3.80 -9.79
N ALA A 319 27.49 3.61 -11.07
CA ALA A 319 26.61 3.96 -12.17
C ALA A 319 25.23 3.31 -12.04
N GLY A 320 24.15 4.09 -12.19
CA GLY A 320 22.78 3.60 -12.14
C GLY A 320 22.25 3.25 -10.74
N SER A 321 23.08 3.37 -9.68
CA SER A 321 22.64 3.12 -8.31
C SER A 321 21.75 4.24 -7.75
N ALA A 322 20.88 3.94 -6.78
CA ALA A 322 20.11 4.99 -6.10
C ALA A 322 21.01 5.94 -5.30
N SER A 323 22.12 5.45 -4.75
CA SER A 323 23.16 6.28 -4.15
C SER A 323 23.63 7.38 -5.10
N GLN A 324 23.82 7.07 -6.39
CA GLN A 324 24.18 8.04 -7.41
C GLN A 324 23.07 9.05 -7.69
N SER A 325 21.83 8.58 -7.84
CA SER A 325 20.67 9.47 -8.03
C SER A 325 20.55 10.47 -6.88
N THR A 326 20.63 9.99 -5.64
CA THR A 326 20.56 10.83 -4.44
C THR A 326 21.78 11.76 -4.30
N ALA A 327 22.98 11.30 -4.65
CA ALA A 327 24.18 12.14 -4.68
C ALA A 327 24.04 13.33 -5.64
N LEU A 328 23.56 13.08 -6.86
CA LEU A 328 23.33 14.12 -7.87
C LEU A 328 22.23 15.10 -7.45
N ALA A 329 21.14 14.62 -6.84
CA ALA A 329 20.09 15.49 -6.30
C ALA A 329 20.62 16.41 -5.19
N VAL A 330 21.45 15.90 -4.27
CA VAL A 330 22.07 16.70 -3.21
C VAL A 330 23.05 17.74 -3.76
N LEU A 331 23.87 17.39 -4.76
CA LEU A 331 24.77 18.33 -5.42
C LEU A 331 23.97 19.43 -6.13
N ALA A 332 22.92 19.07 -6.87
CA ALA A 332 22.05 20.02 -7.56
C ALA A 332 21.34 20.97 -6.58
N ALA A 333 20.89 20.47 -5.43
CA ALA A 333 20.31 21.30 -4.36
C ALA A 333 21.34 22.26 -3.70
N HIS A 334 22.64 22.02 -3.92
CA HIS A 334 23.72 22.96 -3.56
C HIS A 334 24.20 23.82 -4.74
N GLY A 335 23.48 23.78 -5.87
CA GLY A 335 23.81 24.54 -7.08
C GLY A 335 24.98 23.96 -7.89
N ILE A 336 25.30 22.68 -7.69
CA ILE A 336 26.39 21.98 -8.38
C ILE A 336 25.79 20.94 -9.33
N LEU A 337 25.89 21.19 -10.63
CA LEU A 337 25.57 20.21 -11.67
C LEU A 337 26.74 19.25 -11.88
N ARG A 338 26.46 18.05 -12.41
CA ARG A 338 27.47 17.03 -12.67
C ARG A 338 28.62 17.57 -13.53
N GLU A 339 28.30 18.41 -14.51
CA GLU A 339 29.23 19.01 -15.48
C GLU A 339 30.14 20.08 -14.85
N GLN A 340 29.79 20.57 -13.66
CA GLN A 340 30.60 21.54 -12.91
C GLN A 340 31.64 20.87 -12.02
N LEU A 341 31.62 19.54 -11.90
CA LEU A 341 32.69 18.79 -11.25
C LEU A 341 33.88 18.70 -12.21
N ALA A 342 35.11 18.77 -11.68
CA ALA A 342 36.29 18.50 -12.50
C ALA A 342 36.31 17.05 -12.99
N MET A 343 35.73 16.14 -12.19
CA MET A 343 35.54 14.74 -12.55
C MET A 343 34.44 14.14 -11.69
N ALA A 344 33.48 13.46 -12.31
CA ALA A 344 32.51 12.61 -11.62
C ALA A 344 32.94 11.14 -11.78
N ARG A 345 33.45 10.53 -10.70
CA ARG A 345 33.79 9.10 -10.65
C ARG A 345 32.58 8.29 -10.21
N GLU A 346 32.50 7.06 -10.69
CA GLU A 346 31.38 6.14 -10.44
C GLU A 346 31.88 4.81 -9.85
N LEU A 347 32.64 4.92 -8.76
CA LEU A 347 33.28 3.80 -8.06
C LEU A 347 32.42 3.34 -6.87
N ASP A 348 32.62 2.08 -6.47
CA ASP A 348 32.06 1.57 -5.22
C ASP A 348 32.72 2.20 -3.97
N LEU A 349 32.18 1.91 -2.79
CA LEU A 349 32.70 2.51 -1.56
C LEU A 349 34.16 2.11 -1.25
N PRO A 350 34.55 0.81 -1.27
CA PRO A 350 35.95 0.42 -1.11
C PRO A 350 36.93 1.09 -2.10
N GLU A 351 36.59 1.11 -3.39
CA GLU A 351 37.40 1.71 -4.44
C GLU A 351 37.48 3.22 -4.28
N SER A 352 36.37 3.89 -3.98
CA SER A 352 36.36 5.34 -3.77
C SER A 352 37.12 5.77 -2.51
N LEU A 353 37.10 4.97 -1.44
CA LEU A 353 37.93 5.22 -0.24
C LEU A 353 39.43 5.08 -0.55
N LYS A 354 39.80 4.12 -1.41
CA LYS A 354 41.17 3.99 -1.91
C LYS A 354 41.54 5.20 -2.79
N ALA A 355 40.68 5.57 -3.74
CA ALA A 355 40.89 6.74 -4.60
C ALA A 355 40.99 8.04 -3.79
N LEU A 356 40.25 8.18 -2.68
CA LEU A 356 40.36 9.32 -1.77
C LEU A 356 41.70 9.33 -1.02
N ARG A 357 42.16 8.16 -0.54
CA ARG A 357 43.49 8.00 0.07
C ARG A 357 44.61 8.41 -0.90
N ASP A 358 44.51 7.93 -2.14
CA ASP A 358 45.53 8.14 -3.17
C ASP A 358 45.43 9.55 -3.80
N GLY A 359 44.47 10.36 -3.36
CA GLY A 359 44.27 11.73 -3.85
C GLY A 359 43.76 11.79 -5.28
N GLU A 360 43.14 10.74 -5.80
CA GLU A 360 42.51 10.66 -7.12
C GLU A 360 41.11 11.30 -7.13
N VAL A 361 40.41 11.28 -5.99
CA VAL A 361 39.19 12.04 -5.74
C VAL A 361 39.36 12.94 -4.51
N ASP A 362 38.64 14.06 -4.50
CA ASP A 362 38.65 15.05 -3.41
C ASP A 362 37.49 14.83 -2.43
N ALA A 363 36.41 14.17 -2.87
CA ALA A 363 35.26 13.85 -2.05
C ALA A 363 34.57 12.54 -2.51
N ILE A 364 33.86 11.91 -1.59
CA ILE A 364 32.98 10.76 -1.84
C ILE A 364 31.58 11.13 -1.35
N VAL A 365 30.57 10.95 -2.19
CA VAL A 365 29.16 11.00 -1.81
C VAL A 365 28.61 9.58 -1.83
N GLN A 366 28.14 9.08 -0.69
CA GLN A 366 27.65 7.72 -0.55
C GLN A 366 26.39 7.68 0.31
N VAL A 367 25.39 6.89 -0.10
CA VAL A 367 24.24 6.54 0.75
C VAL A 367 24.46 5.12 1.25
N ILE A 368 24.53 4.93 2.57
CA ILE A 368 24.81 3.64 3.19
C ILE A 368 24.34 3.62 4.65
N GLY A 369 23.93 2.46 5.16
CA GLY A 369 23.54 2.30 6.56
C GLY A 369 24.66 2.68 7.52
N ALA A 370 24.33 3.44 8.56
CA ALA A 370 25.27 3.85 9.60
C ALA A 370 25.18 2.94 10.85
N PRO A 371 26.30 2.63 11.52
CA PRO A 371 27.67 2.84 11.06
C PRO A 371 28.02 1.90 9.90
N ALA A 372 28.83 2.39 8.96
CA ALA A 372 29.39 1.60 7.88
C ALA A 372 30.84 1.20 8.21
N ASP A 373 31.12 -0.11 8.24
CA ASP A 373 32.44 -0.64 8.63
C ASP A 373 33.58 -0.09 7.76
N ALA A 374 33.37 0.02 6.45
CA ALA A 374 34.37 0.54 5.53
C ALA A 374 34.73 2.01 5.84
N ILE A 375 33.73 2.84 6.18
CA ILE A 375 33.95 4.24 6.57
C ILE A 375 34.64 4.30 7.93
N ARG A 376 34.23 3.45 8.90
CA ARG A 376 34.86 3.39 10.22
C ARG A 376 36.34 2.99 10.12
N ALA A 377 36.65 1.91 9.41
CA ALA A 377 38.02 1.45 9.19
C ALA A 377 38.86 2.49 8.45
N ALA A 378 38.32 3.08 7.37
CA ALA A 378 39.03 4.17 6.69
C ALA A 378 39.21 5.42 7.57
N SER A 379 38.31 5.67 8.51
CA SER A 379 38.45 6.74 9.52
C SER A 379 39.47 6.40 10.61
N GLU A 380 39.99 5.19 10.70
CA GLU A 380 41.13 4.89 11.59
C GLU A 380 42.45 5.29 10.91
N ASP A 381 42.57 5.01 9.61
CA ASP A 381 43.76 5.29 8.81
C ASP A 381 43.84 6.72 8.27
N LEU A 382 42.71 7.31 7.87
CA LEU A 382 42.62 8.61 7.20
C LEU A 382 41.96 9.63 8.13
N GLU A 383 42.48 10.86 8.15
CA GLU A 383 41.77 11.98 8.78
C GLU A 383 40.55 12.40 7.94
N LEU A 384 39.48 11.60 8.00
CA LEU A 384 38.22 11.89 7.31
C LEU A 384 37.41 12.97 8.05
N ARG A 385 36.70 13.78 7.27
CA ARG A 385 35.66 14.72 7.72
C ARG A 385 34.37 14.43 6.95
N LEU A 386 33.25 14.43 7.67
CA LEU A 386 31.91 14.45 7.09
C LEU A 386 31.44 15.89 6.90
N LEU A 387 30.92 16.21 5.71
CA LEU A 387 30.34 17.51 5.43
C LEU A 387 28.83 17.50 5.72
N PRO A 388 28.30 18.43 6.54
CA PRO A 388 26.87 18.52 6.80
C PRO A 388 26.13 19.11 5.59
N LEU A 389 24.85 18.75 5.46
CA LEU A 389 23.97 19.34 4.46
C LEU A 389 23.32 20.62 5.01
N LYS A 390 23.12 21.62 4.14
CA LYS A 390 22.31 22.79 4.47
C LYS A 390 20.83 22.41 4.59
N ALA A 391 20.12 23.00 5.55
CA ALA A 391 18.70 22.71 5.80
C ALA A 391 17.81 22.95 4.57
N ASP A 392 18.08 24.01 3.80
CA ASP A 392 17.32 24.30 2.58
C ASP A 392 17.57 23.27 1.48
N ALA A 393 18.82 22.80 1.34
CA ALA A 393 19.15 21.74 0.40
C ALA A 393 18.49 20.41 0.79
N VAL A 394 18.44 20.09 2.10
CA VAL A 394 17.67 18.93 2.58
C VAL A 394 16.21 19.07 2.18
N ARG A 395 15.57 20.20 2.50
CA ARG A 395 14.15 20.44 2.16
C ARG A 395 13.87 20.28 0.67
N GLN A 396 14.73 20.86 -0.18
CA GLN A 396 14.61 20.76 -1.63
C GLN A 396 14.70 19.29 -2.11
N VAL A 397 15.64 18.50 -1.58
CA VAL A 397 15.76 17.09 -1.98
C VAL A 397 14.56 16.27 -1.50
N LEU A 398 14.04 16.54 -0.29
CA LEU A 398 12.85 15.84 0.22
C LEU A 398 11.61 16.07 -0.66
N GLU A 399 11.49 17.26 -1.26
CA GLU A 399 10.41 17.59 -2.20
C GLU A 399 10.57 16.92 -3.57
N GLN A 400 11.82 16.68 -4.00
CA GLN A 400 12.14 16.18 -5.35
C GLN A 400 12.35 14.67 -5.43
N VAL A 401 12.74 14.03 -4.31
CA VAL A 401 13.13 12.63 -4.27
C VAL A 401 12.27 11.88 -3.26
N PRO A 402 11.11 11.33 -3.68
CA PRO A 402 10.24 10.54 -2.82
C PRO A 402 10.99 9.37 -2.16
N GLY A 403 10.71 9.13 -0.88
CA GLY A 403 11.39 8.09 -0.10
C GLY A 403 12.59 8.59 0.71
N THR A 404 13.01 9.84 0.51
CA THR A 404 14.00 10.49 1.37
C THR A 404 13.34 11.11 2.62
N PHE A 405 14.12 11.27 3.69
CA PHE A 405 13.71 11.98 4.91
C PHE A 405 14.91 12.63 5.61
N ALA A 406 14.66 13.69 6.37
CA ALA A 406 15.72 14.33 7.16
C ALA A 406 16.22 13.41 8.28
N LEU A 407 17.54 13.40 8.49
CA LEU A 407 18.19 12.66 9.57
C LEU A 407 19.31 13.50 10.18
N GLN A 408 19.48 13.38 11.50
CA GLN A 408 20.68 13.83 12.18
C GLN A 408 21.54 12.62 12.52
N LEU A 409 22.71 12.51 11.89
CA LEU A 409 23.66 11.45 12.21
C LEU A 409 24.23 11.71 13.62
N PRO A 410 24.08 10.77 14.57
CA PRO A 410 24.52 10.97 15.95
C PRO A 410 26.01 11.30 16.05
N SER A 411 26.40 12.09 17.06
CA SER A 411 27.81 12.27 17.45
C SER A 411 28.46 10.94 17.82
N GLY A 412 29.73 10.75 17.45
CA GLY A 412 30.48 9.54 17.75
C GLY A 412 30.14 8.34 16.86
N THR A 413 29.40 8.54 15.76
CA THR A 413 29.14 7.46 14.80
C THR A 413 30.44 7.00 14.12
N TYR A 414 31.36 7.94 13.87
CA TYR A 414 32.68 7.67 13.30
C TYR A 414 33.79 8.35 14.11
N PRO A 415 35.04 7.82 14.06
CA PRO A 415 36.19 8.46 14.69
C PRO A 415 36.27 9.96 14.37
N ARG A 416 36.55 10.78 15.40
CA ARG A 416 36.71 12.26 15.30
C ARG A 416 35.46 13.05 14.90
N GLN A 417 34.30 12.41 14.71
CA GLN A 417 33.02 13.11 14.52
C GLN A 417 32.36 13.40 15.88
N GLN A 418 32.67 14.55 16.47
CA GLN A 418 32.22 14.90 17.84
C GLN A 418 30.84 15.56 17.90
N GLN A 419 30.35 16.12 16.79
CA GLN A 419 29.10 16.87 16.74
C GLN A 419 28.08 16.14 15.87
N PRO A 420 26.78 16.09 16.25
CA PRO A 420 25.74 15.54 15.39
C PRO A 420 25.75 16.23 14.02
N LEU A 421 25.60 15.45 12.95
CA LEU A 421 25.72 15.94 11.57
C LEU A 421 24.34 15.94 10.89
N ALA A 422 23.89 17.11 10.46
CA ALA A 422 22.66 17.24 9.68
C ALA A 422 22.84 16.65 8.28
N THR A 423 21.95 15.74 7.89
CA THR A 423 21.93 15.11 6.56
C THR A 423 20.50 14.70 6.20
N LEU A 424 20.35 13.94 5.12
CA LEU A 424 19.15 13.19 4.79
C LEU A 424 19.48 11.70 4.74
N ALA A 425 18.44 10.88 4.71
CA ALA A 425 18.55 9.45 4.56
C ALA A 425 17.43 8.94 3.64
N VAL A 426 17.66 7.75 3.11
CA VAL A 426 16.61 6.87 2.60
C VAL A 426 16.43 5.71 3.56
N SER A 427 15.38 4.93 3.38
CA SER A 427 15.21 3.68 4.12
C SER A 427 15.70 2.52 3.26
N SER A 428 16.40 1.56 3.85
CA SER A 428 16.42 0.21 3.30
C SER A 428 15.03 -0.41 3.51
N VAL A 429 14.45 -0.98 2.46
CA VAL A 429 13.08 -1.50 2.45
C VAL A 429 13.10 -2.97 2.05
N LEU A 430 12.35 -3.80 2.79
CA LEU A 430 12.02 -5.16 2.37
C LEU A 430 10.79 -5.10 1.47
N LEU A 431 10.92 -5.62 0.26
CA LEU A 431 9.94 -5.52 -0.82
C LEU A 431 9.46 -6.90 -1.25
N CYS A 432 8.26 -6.94 -1.81
CA CYS A 432 7.68 -8.09 -2.48
C CYS A 432 6.80 -7.63 -3.66
N ASP A 433 6.36 -8.59 -4.46
CA ASP A 433 5.28 -8.38 -5.41
C ASP A 433 3.90 -8.50 -4.71
N ALA A 434 2.87 -7.84 -5.24
CA ALA A 434 1.51 -7.88 -4.73
C ALA A 434 0.85 -9.28 -4.80
N SER A 435 1.43 -10.21 -5.56
CA SER A 435 1.00 -11.62 -5.61
C SER A 435 1.38 -12.44 -4.38
N LEU A 436 2.26 -11.92 -3.51
CA LEU A 436 2.55 -12.54 -2.22
C LEU A 436 1.25 -12.59 -1.39
N SER A 437 0.92 -13.72 -0.76
CA SER A 437 -0.37 -13.78 -0.04
C SER A 437 -0.35 -12.91 1.21
N THR A 438 -1.51 -12.38 1.60
CA THR A 438 -1.69 -11.60 2.84
C THR A 438 -1.16 -12.36 4.06
N ASN A 439 -1.34 -13.68 4.13
CA ASN A 439 -0.83 -14.50 5.23
C ASN A 439 0.69 -14.63 5.22
N GLU A 440 1.32 -14.84 4.06
CA GLU A 440 2.79 -14.91 3.94
C GLU A 440 3.42 -13.56 4.31
N ALA A 441 2.91 -12.46 3.77
CA ALA A 441 3.38 -11.13 4.11
C ALA A 441 3.24 -10.82 5.61
N LYS A 442 2.08 -11.18 6.21
CA LYS A 442 1.85 -11.02 7.65
C LYS A 442 2.83 -11.85 8.47
N GLN A 443 3.05 -13.11 8.09
CA GLN A 443 4.00 -14.00 8.75
C GLN A 443 5.41 -13.44 8.69
N LEU A 444 5.89 -13.05 7.50
CA LEU A 444 7.22 -12.48 7.30
C LEU A 444 7.44 -11.22 8.14
N VAL A 445 6.48 -10.29 8.17
CA VAL A 445 6.60 -9.05 8.96
C VAL A 445 6.51 -9.31 10.46
N THR A 446 5.63 -10.21 10.90
CA THR A 446 5.54 -10.60 12.31
C THR A 446 6.85 -11.25 12.77
N SER A 447 7.37 -12.17 11.96
CA SER A 447 8.65 -12.81 12.21
C SER A 447 9.81 -11.83 12.15
N LEU A 448 9.82 -10.84 11.24
CA LEU A 448 10.86 -9.82 11.15
C LEU A 448 11.03 -9.01 12.45
N PHE A 449 9.92 -8.66 13.11
CA PHE A 449 9.92 -7.86 14.34
C PHE A 449 9.74 -8.68 15.62
N ALA A 450 9.96 -10.00 15.57
CA ALA A 450 9.91 -10.84 16.77
C ALA A 450 10.99 -10.42 17.78
N GLY A 451 10.63 -10.32 19.06
CA GLY A 451 11.50 -9.76 20.10
C GLY A 451 12.67 -10.66 20.53
N ASN A 452 12.75 -11.90 20.03
CA ASN A 452 13.78 -12.87 20.40
C ASN A 452 15.01 -12.85 19.46
N HIS A 453 15.06 -11.92 18.51
CA HIS A 453 16.15 -11.87 17.54
C HIS A 453 17.49 -11.44 18.16
N GLN A 454 18.55 -12.16 17.82
CA GLN A 454 19.94 -11.87 18.16
C GLN A 454 20.72 -11.36 16.93
N TRP A 455 20.29 -10.24 16.35
CA TRP A 455 20.85 -9.68 15.12
C TRP A 455 22.37 -9.50 15.11
N LEU A 456 22.94 -9.01 16.22
CA LEU A 456 24.38 -8.80 16.33
C LEU A 456 25.17 -10.11 16.35
N ALA A 457 24.68 -11.12 17.08
CA ALA A 457 25.28 -12.45 17.11
C ALA A 457 25.20 -13.13 15.74
N ALA A 458 24.13 -12.86 14.99
CA ALA A 458 23.96 -13.29 13.60
C ALA A 458 24.76 -12.44 12.58
N GLY A 459 25.54 -11.45 13.03
CA GLY A 459 26.45 -10.67 12.19
C GLY A 459 25.81 -9.49 11.45
N SER A 460 24.65 -8.99 11.91
CA SER A 460 23.98 -7.82 11.33
C SER A 460 23.79 -6.68 12.34
N VAL A 461 24.59 -5.62 12.17
CA VAL A 461 24.42 -4.35 12.90
C VAL A 461 23.13 -3.65 12.47
N GLN A 462 22.84 -3.63 11.17
CA GLN A 462 21.64 -3.00 10.64
C GLN A 462 20.35 -3.71 11.10
N GLY A 463 20.35 -5.03 11.26
CA GLY A 463 19.23 -5.78 11.83
C GLY A 463 18.89 -5.34 13.26
N ALA A 464 19.90 -4.94 14.05
CA ALA A 464 19.67 -4.43 15.41
C ALA A 464 19.01 -3.04 15.46
N GLN A 465 18.83 -2.38 14.31
CA GLN A 465 18.16 -1.08 14.21
C GLN A 465 16.66 -1.20 13.85
N LEU A 466 16.18 -2.41 13.58
CA LEU A 466 14.78 -2.65 13.26
C LEU A 466 13.88 -2.17 14.41
N SER A 467 12.84 -1.43 14.06
CA SER A 467 11.82 -0.99 15.02
C SER A 467 10.47 -0.88 14.33
N VAL A 468 9.42 -1.42 14.98
CA VAL A 468 8.04 -1.31 14.51
C VAL A 468 7.64 0.16 14.33
N ALA A 469 8.11 1.05 15.21
CA ALA A 469 7.84 2.49 15.14
C ALA A 469 8.41 3.14 13.87
N ASN A 470 9.53 2.62 13.36
CA ASN A 470 10.17 3.13 12.13
C ASN A 470 9.82 2.31 10.88
N ALA A 471 9.01 1.24 11.00
CA ALA A 471 8.70 0.33 9.89
C ALA A 471 7.95 0.98 8.72
N ARG A 472 7.43 2.20 8.91
CA ARG A 472 6.75 3.01 7.89
C ARG A 472 7.54 4.24 7.44
N ARG A 473 8.67 4.53 8.09
CA ARG A 473 9.45 5.74 7.83
C ARG A 473 10.10 5.66 6.45
N GLY A 474 10.01 6.74 5.67
CA GLY A 474 10.64 6.82 4.36
C GLY A 474 10.03 5.91 3.30
N LEU A 475 8.87 5.27 3.55
CA LEU A 475 8.20 4.47 2.53
C LEU A 475 7.65 5.36 1.41
N SER A 476 7.96 4.97 0.18
CA SER A 476 7.59 5.64 -1.07
C SER A 476 6.82 4.72 -2.03
N VAL A 477 6.59 3.48 -1.58
CA VAL A 477 5.80 2.45 -2.26
C VAL A 477 4.69 1.95 -1.33
N PRO A 478 3.55 1.48 -1.86
CA PRO A 478 2.45 0.99 -1.03
C PRO A 478 2.87 -0.21 -0.17
N LEU A 479 2.39 -0.26 1.07
CA LEU A 479 2.57 -1.44 1.91
C LEU A 479 1.71 -2.60 1.40
N HIS A 480 2.20 -3.81 1.58
CA HIS A 480 1.42 -5.02 1.40
C HIS A 480 0.31 -5.11 2.46
N GLU A 481 -0.87 -5.62 2.10
CA GLU A 481 -2.00 -5.72 3.04
C GLU A 481 -1.64 -6.52 4.31
N GLY A 482 -1.03 -7.69 4.13
CA GLY A 482 -0.52 -8.50 5.24
C GLY A 482 0.49 -7.78 6.13
N ALA A 483 1.34 -6.92 5.56
CA ALA A 483 2.26 -6.09 6.32
C ALA A 483 1.53 -5.01 7.14
N ILE A 484 0.50 -4.38 6.58
CA ILE A 484 -0.34 -3.42 7.30
C ILE A 484 -0.96 -4.10 8.53
N GLN A 485 -1.57 -5.27 8.35
CA GLN A 485 -2.19 -6.04 9.44
C GLN A 485 -1.17 -6.42 10.52
N ALA A 486 0.02 -6.89 10.14
CA ALA A 486 1.09 -7.25 11.07
C ALA A 486 1.56 -6.04 11.88
N LEU A 487 1.89 -4.93 11.22
CA LEU A 487 2.39 -3.72 11.88
C LEU A 487 1.35 -3.10 12.83
N GLN A 488 0.07 -3.15 12.49
CA GLN A 488 -1.01 -2.71 13.39
C GLN A 488 -1.06 -3.58 14.65
N THR A 489 -1.00 -4.89 14.50
CA THR A 489 -1.01 -5.84 15.62
C THR A 489 0.20 -5.64 16.53
N LEU A 490 1.39 -5.52 15.94
CA LEU A 490 2.65 -5.32 16.68
C LEU A 490 2.64 -3.99 17.45
N SER A 491 2.15 -2.90 16.84
CA SER A 491 2.10 -1.58 17.49
C SER A 491 1.16 -1.56 18.70
N GLN A 492 0.06 -2.32 18.67
CA GLN A 492 -0.87 -2.44 19.80
C GLN A 492 -0.29 -3.28 20.96
N GLY A 493 0.56 -4.26 20.66
CA GLY A 493 1.25 -5.07 21.66
C GLY A 493 2.35 -4.30 22.40
N SER A 494 3.07 -3.41 21.69
CA SER A 494 4.15 -2.60 22.27
C SER A 494 3.67 -1.59 23.32
N GLY A 495 2.38 -1.22 23.31
CA GLY A 495 1.78 -0.29 24.29
C GLY A 495 1.50 -0.89 25.67
N LYS A 496 1.65 -2.21 25.85
CA LYS A 496 1.41 -2.89 27.15
C LYS A 496 2.67 -3.19 27.96
N GLN A 497 3.85 -2.73 27.52
CA GLN A 497 5.14 -2.98 28.19
C GLN A 497 5.78 -1.72 28.80
N VAL A 498 5.04 -0.62 28.90
CA VAL A 498 5.50 0.58 29.60
C VAL A 498 4.44 0.96 30.62
N ASP A 499 4.48 0.30 31.78
CA ASP A 499 3.97 0.79 33.07
C ASP A 499 4.88 0.26 34.19
#